data_AF-A0A969L3S7-F1
#
_entry.id   AF-A0A969L3S7-F1
#
_cell.length_a   1.000
_cell.length_b   1.000
_cell.length_c   1.000
_cell.angle_alpha   90.00
_cell.angle_beta   90.00
_cell.angle_gamma   90.00
#
_symmetry.space_group_name_H-M   'P 1'
#
loop_
_entity.id
_entity.type
_entity.pdbx_description
1 polymer ?
#
loop_
_entity_poly.entity_id
_entity_poly.type
_entity_poly.pdbx_seq_one_letter_code
_entity_poly.pdbx_strand_id
1 'polypeptide(L)'
;MSPFLLLALPGFWYLLTRSSLRVWRAETILWLSLLLAQLVLLSAWYDWRGGFAIGPRNLLNILPFVVPPVAACVSVWAVKPLGRWLVGGLVAISFILVWVASVSGQEFPPIVIANPLVEFFWPKFLAGDITRNLGMVLGLARWYSLLPVIVVLGGVFWLAQRNGRLQERPHFQKVDPASAPLSR
;
A
#
# COMPACT_ATOMS: atom_id res chain seq x y z
N MET A 1 -7.42 0.05 -7.81
CA MET A 1 -6.36 0.51 -8.74
C MET A 1 -5.33 1.27 -7.92
N SER A 2 -4.07 0.87 -7.94
CA SER A 2 -3.01 1.48 -7.12
C SER A 2 -1.91 2.05 -8.02
N PRO A 3 -2.02 3.31 -8.48
CA PRO A 3 -0.98 3.98 -9.28
C PRO A 3 0.41 3.94 -8.64
N PHE A 4 0.48 3.82 -7.31
CA PHE A 4 1.72 3.63 -6.58
C PHE A 4 2.52 2.40 -7.05
N LEU A 5 1.87 1.34 -7.53
CA LEU A 5 2.55 0.17 -8.09
C LEU A 5 3.33 0.47 -9.38
N LEU A 6 3.07 1.59 -10.05
CA LEU A 6 3.86 2.03 -11.21
C LEU A 6 5.33 2.30 -10.86
N LEU A 7 5.63 2.59 -9.58
CA LEU A 7 7.01 2.73 -9.09
C LEU A 7 7.81 1.42 -9.20
N ALA A 8 7.15 0.28 -9.41
CA ALA A 8 7.83 -0.98 -9.64
C ALA A 8 8.67 -0.97 -10.92
N LEU A 9 8.22 -0.29 -11.98
CA LEU A 9 8.94 -0.24 -13.25
C LEU A 9 10.34 0.39 -13.12
N PRO A 10 10.48 1.64 -12.63
CA PRO A 10 11.81 2.19 -12.35
C PRO A 10 12.52 1.43 -11.23
N GLY A 11 11.78 0.79 -10.32
CA GLY A 11 12.31 -0.09 -9.28
C GLY A 11 13.10 -1.28 -9.81
N PHE A 12 12.50 -2.05 -10.73
CA PHE A 12 13.14 -3.17 -11.43
C PHE A 12 14.39 -2.69 -12.18
N TRP A 13 14.28 -1.55 -12.87
CA TRP A 13 15.42 -0.94 -13.55
C TRP A 13 16.59 -0.65 -12.59
N TYR A 14 16.31 -0.06 -11.42
CA TYR A 14 17.37 0.22 -10.44
C TYR A 14 18.01 -1.03 -9.86
N LEU A 15 17.21 -2.05 -9.54
CA LEU A 15 17.73 -3.32 -9.04
C LEU A 15 18.64 -4.03 -10.05
N LEU A 16 18.32 -3.94 -11.34
CA LEU A 16 19.13 -4.55 -12.39
C LEU A 16 20.39 -3.73 -12.73
N THR A 17 20.34 -2.40 -12.67
CA THR A 17 21.42 -1.55 -13.20
C THR A 17 22.41 -1.05 -12.14
N ARG A 18 21.99 -0.79 -10.90
CA ARG A 18 22.90 -0.24 -9.88
C ARG A 18 23.89 -1.27 -9.35
N SER A 19 25.16 -0.86 -9.26
CA SER A 19 26.23 -1.67 -8.68
C SER A 19 25.96 -2.04 -7.22
N SER A 20 25.43 -1.12 -6.42
CA SER A 20 25.13 -1.34 -5.00
C SER A 20 24.00 -2.35 -4.75
N LEU A 21 23.15 -2.62 -5.74
CA LEU A 21 22.01 -3.54 -5.64
C LEU A 21 22.27 -4.86 -6.39
N ARG A 22 23.50 -5.08 -6.89
CA ARG A 22 23.85 -6.27 -7.69
C ARG A 22 23.56 -7.59 -7.00
N VAL A 23 23.66 -7.63 -5.66
CA VAL A 23 23.39 -8.83 -4.86
C VAL A 23 21.98 -9.37 -5.12
N TRP A 24 21.02 -8.47 -5.38
CA TRP A 24 19.61 -8.82 -5.58
C TRP A 24 19.22 -9.13 -7.02
N ARG A 25 20.18 -9.22 -7.96
CA ARG A 25 19.87 -9.37 -9.39
C ARG A 25 19.17 -10.68 -9.70
N ALA A 26 19.59 -11.78 -9.09
CA ALA A 26 19.00 -13.10 -9.32
C ALA A 26 17.54 -13.12 -8.84
N GLU A 27 17.30 -12.59 -7.64
CA GLU A 27 15.97 -12.41 -7.05
C GLU A 27 15.11 -11.48 -7.89
N THR A 28 15.68 -10.39 -8.40
CA THR A 28 14.98 -9.44 -9.27
C THR A 28 14.54 -10.11 -10.58
N ILE A 29 15.41 -10.91 -11.20
CA ILE A 29 15.08 -11.66 -12.41
C ILE A 29 13.98 -12.69 -12.10
N LEU A 30 14.05 -13.38 -10.95
CA LEU A 30 13.02 -14.32 -10.51
C LEU A 30 11.67 -13.62 -10.28
N TRP A 31 11.65 -12.49 -9.58
CA TRP A 31 10.42 -11.73 -9.34
C TRP A 31 9.82 -11.21 -10.65
N LEU A 32 10.67 -10.73 -11.56
CA LEU A 32 10.24 -10.27 -12.88
C LEU A 32 9.69 -11.43 -13.71
N SER A 33 10.34 -12.60 -13.70
CA SER A 33 9.87 -13.77 -14.44
C SER A 33 8.54 -14.29 -13.89
N LEU A 34 8.36 -14.31 -12.56
CA LEU A 34 7.08 -14.67 -11.93
C LEU A 34 5.97 -13.68 -12.27
N LEU A 35 6.26 -12.38 -12.26
CA LEU A 35 5.31 -11.35 -12.68
C LEU A 35 4.88 -11.55 -14.14
N LEU A 36 5.84 -11.74 -15.05
CA LEU A 36 5.56 -11.96 -16.47
C LEU A 36 4.81 -13.26 -16.72
N ALA A 37 5.21 -14.35 -16.07
CA ALA A 37 4.52 -15.63 -16.15
C ALA A 37 3.07 -15.52 -15.68
N GLN A 38 2.82 -14.80 -14.57
CA GLN A 38 1.47 -14.55 -14.10
C GLN A 38 0.67 -13.71 -15.10
N LEU A 39 1.24 -12.65 -15.68
CA LEU A 39 0.55 -11.85 -16.71
C LEU A 39 0.20 -12.67 -17.95
N VAL A 40 1.10 -13.55 -18.40
CA VAL A 40 0.85 -14.47 -19.52
C VAL A 40 -0.28 -15.44 -19.16
N LEU A 41 -0.24 -16.05 -17.97
CA LEU A 41 -1.30 -16.96 -17.52
C LEU A 41 -2.65 -16.25 -17.43
N LEU A 42 -2.69 -15.03 -16.90
CA LEU A 42 -3.90 -14.23 -16.85
C LEU A 42 -4.40 -13.91 -18.26
N SER A 43 -3.51 -13.60 -19.22
CA SER A 43 -3.91 -13.27 -20.59
C SER A 43 -4.58 -14.46 -21.32
N ALA A 44 -4.28 -15.69 -20.90
CA ALA A 44 -4.90 -16.90 -21.41
C ALA A 44 -6.23 -17.24 -20.71
N TRP A 45 -6.61 -16.51 -19.65
CA TRP A 45 -7.80 -16.81 -18.86
C TRP A 45 -9.03 -16.02 -19.35
N TYR A 46 -10.12 -16.74 -19.63
CA TYR A 46 -11.36 -16.17 -20.14
C TYR A 46 -12.05 -15.18 -19.17
N ASP A 47 -11.91 -15.36 -17.85
CA ASP A 47 -12.49 -14.47 -16.83
C ASP A 47 -11.46 -13.44 -16.34
N TRP A 48 -10.89 -12.70 -17.30
CA TRP A 48 -9.93 -11.62 -17.02
C TRP A 48 -10.50 -10.56 -16.07
N ARG A 49 -11.83 -10.35 -16.11
CA ARG A 49 -12.52 -9.33 -15.30
C ARG A 49 -12.46 -9.64 -13.82
N GLY A 50 -12.17 -10.89 -13.42
CA GLY A 50 -12.06 -11.28 -12.03
C GLY A 50 -13.41 -11.23 -11.29
N GLY A 51 -14.51 -11.48 -12.01
CA GLY A 51 -15.88 -11.42 -11.50
C GLY A 51 -16.32 -10.03 -11.04
N PHE A 52 -17.27 -9.99 -10.09
CA PHE A 52 -17.73 -8.78 -9.42
C PHE A 52 -16.71 -8.28 -8.40
N ALA A 53 -15.53 -7.85 -8.86
CA ALA A 53 -14.50 -7.29 -8.00
C ALA A 53 -14.01 -5.94 -8.53
N ILE A 54 -13.54 -5.10 -7.61
CA ILE A 54 -13.00 -3.79 -7.94
C ILE A 54 -11.56 -3.98 -8.42
N GLY A 55 -11.44 -4.16 -9.73
CA GLY A 55 -10.17 -4.45 -10.40
C GLY A 55 -9.86 -5.95 -10.49
N PRO A 56 -8.82 -6.33 -11.25
CA PRO A 56 -8.49 -7.73 -11.47
C PRO A 56 -7.89 -8.29 -10.18
N ARG A 57 -8.74 -8.92 -9.33
CA ARG A 57 -8.33 -9.61 -8.08
C ARG A 57 -7.17 -10.58 -8.30
N ASN A 58 -7.06 -11.07 -9.53
CA ASN A 58 -6.03 -11.98 -9.97
C ASN A 58 -4.61 -11.37 -9.91
N LEU A 59 -4.49 -10.04 -9.82
CA LEU A 59 -3.23 -9.34 -9.60
C LEU A 59 -2.81 -9.27 -8.12
N LEU A 60 -3.64 -9.73 -7.17
CA LEU A 60 -3.22 -9.78 -5.75
C LEU A 60 -2.01 -10.71 -5.57
N ASN A 61 -1.95 -11.80 -6.34
CA ASN A 61 -0.88 -12.79 -6.25
C ASN A 61 0.48 -12.25 -6.72
N ILE A 62 0.51 -11.19 -7.53
CA ILE A 62 1.79 -10.58 -7.98
C ILE A 62 2.34 -9.57 -6.98
N LEU A 63 1.53 -9.07 -6.03
CA LEU A 63 1.94 -8.00 -5.12
C LEU A 63 3.23 -8.30 -4.33
N PRO A 64 3.44 -9.51 -3.78
CA PRO A 64 4.67 -9.81 -3.05
C PRO A 64 5.94 -9.62 -3.89
N PHE A 65 5.86 -9.81 -5.20
CA PHE A 65 6.98 -9.68 -6.14
C PHE A 65 7.15 -8.24 -6.66
N VAL A 66 6.11 -7.41 -6.53
CA VAL A 66 6.10 -5.99 -6.94
C VAL A 66 6.55 -5.07 -5.81
N VAL A 67 6.33 -5.46 -4.54
CA VAL A 67 6.68 -4.61 -3.39
C VAL A 67 8.19 -4.32 -3.27
N PRO A 68 9.12 -5.29 -3.42
CA PRO A 68 10.55 -5.01 -3.34
C PRO A 68 11.07 -3.99 -4.37
N PRO A 69 10.73 -4.06 -5.68
CA PRO A 69 11.14 -3.03 -6.63
C PRO A 69 10.51 -1.67 -6.32
N VAL A 70 9.26 -1.62 -5.87
CA VAL A 70 8.66 -0.35 -5.40
C VAL A 70 9.47 0.24 -4.25
N ALA A 71 9.86 -0.55 -3.25
CA ALA A 71 10.70 -0.10 -2.15
C ALA A 71 12.07 0.40 -2.62
N ALA A 72 12.68 -0.28 -3.60
CA ALA A 72 13.92 0.16 -4.23
C ALA A 72 13.77 1.50 -4.98
N CYS A 73 12.63 1.75 -5.62
CA CYS A 73 12.37 3.05 -6.25
C CYS A 73 12.18 4.15 -5.20
N VAL A 74 11.37 3.88 -4.17
CA VAL A 74 11.09 4.83 -3.08
C VAL A 74 12.38 5.23 -2.35
N SER A 75 13.29 4.28 -2.07
CA SER A 75 14.56 4.58 -1.40
C SER A 75 15.48 5.51 -2.19
N VAL A 76 15.29 5.61 -3.50
CA VAL A 76 16.06 6.52 -4.37
C VAL A 76 15.33 7.86 -4.55
N TRP A 77 14.02 7.82 -4.77
CA TRP A 77 13.24 9.00 -5.14
C TRP A 77 12.84 9.84 -3.92
N ALA A 78 12.51 9.20 -2.79
CA ALA A 78 12.04 9.90 -1.59
C ALA A 78 13.12 10.72 -0.87
N VAL A 79 14.38 10.57 -1.27
CA VAL A 79 15.51 11.37 -0.78
C VAL A 79 15.49 12.78 -1.38
N LYS A 80 15.00 12.92 -2.63
CA LYS A 80 14.90 14.22 -3.31
C LYS A 80 13.55 14.88 -3.01
N PRO A 81 13.48 16.21 -2.85
CA PRO A 81 12.22 16.89 -2.51
C PRO A 81 11.13 16.65 -3.56
N LEU A 82 11.46 16.76 -4.85
CA LEU A 82 10.52 16.48 -5.93
C LEU A 82 10.07 15.01 -5.95
N GLY A 83 10.99 14.07 -5.76
CA GLY A 83 10.67 12.65 -5.73
C GLY A 83 9.81 12.27 -4.52
N ARG A 84 10.02 12.90 -3.36
CA ARG A 84 9.15 12.74 -2.18
C ARG A 84 7.72 13.21 -2.46
N TRP A 85 7.55 14.36 -3.13
CA TRP A 85 6.21 14.83 -3.52
C TRP A 85 5.55 13.89 -4.53
N LEU A 86 6.28 13.38 -5.52
CA LEU A 86 5.75 12.42 -6.49
C LEU A 86 5.32 11.11 -5.83
N VAL A 87 6.19 10.52 -5.00
CA VAL A 87 5.87 9.29 -4.26
C VAL A 87 4.67 9.53 -3.33
N GLY A 88 4.69 10.62 -2.56
CA GLY A 88 3.59 11.00 -1.67
C GLY A 88 2.27 11.22 -2.41
N GLY A 89 2.31 11.88 -3.56
CA GLY A 89 1.16 12.09 -4.44
C GLY A 89 0.60 10.77 -4.98
N LEU A 90 1.46 9.86 -5.46
CA LEU A 90 1.03 8.55 -5.92
C LEU A 90 0.41 7.70 -4.80
N VAL A 91 0.99 7.73 -3.60
CA VAL A 91 0.43 7.07 -2.42
C VAL A 91 -0.92 7.66 -2.06
N ALA A 92 -1.05 8.98 -2.00
CA ALA A 92 -2.29 9.67 -1.67
C ALA A 92 -3.39 9.36 -2.68
N ILE A 93 -3.10 9.43 -3.98
CA ILE A 93 -4.05 9.07 -5.05
C ILE A 93 -4.45 7.60 -4.93
N SER A 94 -3.50 6.70 -4.73
CA SER A 94 -3.80 5.27 -4.56
C SER A 94 -4.69 5.02 -3.35
N PHE A 95 -4.42 5.69 -2.23
CA PHE A 95 -5.24 5.62 -1.03
C PHE A 95 -6.66 6.13 -1.29
N ILE A 96 -6.82 7.30 -1.90
CA ILE A 96 -8.14 7.88 -2.21
C ILE A 96 -8.93 6.95 -3.11
N LEU A 97 -8.32 6.45 -4.19
CA LEU A 97 -9.00 5.57 -5.15
C LEU A 97 -9.45 4.26 -4.50
N VAL A 98 -8.59 3.65 -3.68
CA VAL A 98 -8.94 2.42 -2.95
C VAL A 98 -10.00 2.71 -1.88
N TRP A 99 -9.86 3.81 -1.14
CA TRP A 99 -10.80 4.19 -0.09
C TRP A 99 -12.20 4.43 -0.66
N VAL A 100 -12.32 5.30 -1.67
CA VAL A 100 -13.60 5.59 -2.34
C VAL A 100 -14.23 4.28 -2.79
N ALA A 101 -13.50 3.47 -3.56
CA ALA A 101 -14.05 2.25 -4.13
C ALA A 101 -14.43 1.20 -3.05
N SER A 102 -13.72 1.17 -1.91
CA SER A 102 -14.02 0.23 -0.81
C SER A 102 -15.21 0.66 0.05
N VAL A 103 -15.49 1.97 0.08
CA VAL A 103 -16.44 2.57 1.01
C VAL A 103 -17.76 2.94 0.31
N SER A 104 -17.74 3.14 -1.01
CA SER A 104 -18.93 3.57 -1.76
C SER A 104 -19.77 2.41 -2.28
N GLY A 105 -21.08 2.49 -2.07
CA GLY A 105 -22.09 1.60 -2.63
C GLY A 105 -22.21 0.25 -1.91
N GLN A 106 -23.39 -0.36 -1.99
CA GLN A 106 -23.66 -1.72 -1.49
C GLN A 106 -23.49 -2.80 -2.56
N GLU A 107 -23.35 -2.38 -3.81
CA GLU A 107 -23.44 -3.24 -4.99
C GLU A 107 -22.21 -3.04 -5.87
N PHE A 108 -21.93 -4.05 -6.69
CA PHE A 108 -20.88 -3.98 -7.68
C PHE A 108 -21.32 -3.16 -8.91
N PRO A 109 -20.38 -2.47 -9.57
CA PRO A 109 -20.70 -1.69 -10.76
C PRO A 109 -21.24 -2.61 -11.87
N PRO A 110 -22.31 -2.20 -12.58
CA PRO A 110 -22.80 -2.88 -13.76
C PRO A 110 -21.71 -3.07 -14.82
N ILE A 111 -21.73 -4.20 -15.53
CA ILE A 111 -20.69 -4.58 -16.50
C ILE A 111 -20.64 -3.67 -17.74
N VAL A 112 -21.67 -2.85 -17.93
CA VAL A 112 -21.82 -1.90 -19.03
C VAL A 112 -21.06 -0.58 -18.80
N ILE A 113 -20.63 -0.32 -17.56
CA ILE A 113 -19.92 0.91 -17.20
C ILE A 113 -18.45 0.80 -17.59
N ALA A 114 -17.96 1.77 -18.37
CA ALA A 114 -16.58 1.78 -18.84
C ALA A 114 -15.61 2.19 -17.72
N ASN A 115 -15.90 3.27 -17.00
CA ASN A 115 -15.09 3.74 -15.89
C ASN A 115 -15.86 3.68 -14.56
N PRO A 116 -15.79 2.55 -13.83
CA PRO A 116 -16.53 2.39 -12.59
C PRO A 116 -16.10 3.36 -11.49
N LEU A 117 -14.87 3.89 -11.54
CA LEU A 117 -14.39 4.85 -10.54
C LEU A 117 -15.15 6.18 -10.67
N VAL A 118 -15.24 6.72 -11.88
CA VAL A 118 -15.85 8.05 -12.13
C VAL A 118 -17.36 7.96 -12.27
N GLU A 119 -17.86 6.90 -12.90
CA GLU A 119 -19.28 6.78 -13.26
C GLU A 119 -20.13 6.10 -12.16
N PHE A 120 -19.52 5.31 -11.27
CA PHE A 120 -20.26 4.54 -10.26
C PHE A 120 -19.83 4.85 -8.83
N PHE A 121 -18.55 4.66 -8.49
CA PHE A 121 -18.08 4.81 -7.11
C PHE A 121 -18.04 6.28 -6.65
N TRP A 122 -17.52 7.18 -7.48
CA TRP A 122 -17.41 8.60 -7.12
C TRP A 122 -18.78 9.27 -6.86
N PRO A 123 -19.82 9.09 -7.70
CA PRO A 123 -21.14 9.66 -7.42
C PRO A 123 -21.79 9.06 -6.16
N LYS A 124 -21.66 7.74 -5.96
CA LYS A 124 -22.21 7.07 -4.75
C LYS A 124 -21.52 7.51 -3.48
N PHE A 125 -20.19 7.65 -3.54
CA PHE A 125 -19.39 8.23 -2.47
C PHE A 125 -19.95 9.60 -2.09
N LEU A 126 -20.05 10.54 -3.03
CA LEU A 126 -20.57 11.90 -2.78
C LEU A 126 -22.01 11.91 -2.25
N ALA A 127 -22.86 10.98 -2.70
CA ALA A 127 -24.22 10.84 -2.21
C ALA A 127 -24.30 10.33 -0.75
N GLY A 128 -23.20 9.89 -0.16
CA GLY A 128 -23.16 9.27 1.16
C GLY A 128 -23.77 7.87 1.17
N ASP A 129 -23.85 7.22 0.00
CA ASP A 129 -24.17 5.79 -0.13
C ASP A 129 -22.91 5.00 0.24
N ILE A 130 -22.77 4.77 1.55
CA ILE A 130 -21.63 4.08 2.15
C ILE A 130 -21.96 2.61 2.35
N THR A 131 -21.03 1.70 2.04
CA THR A 131 -21.16 0.26 2.26
C THR A 131 -21.47 -0.04 3.73
N ARG A 132 -22.29 -1.07 3.99
CA ARG A 132 -22.66 -1.48 5.35
C ARG A 132 -21.42 -1.76 6.18
N ASN A 133 -21.34 -1.13 7.35
CA ASN A 133 -20.19 -1.20 8.25
C ASN A 133 -20.63 -1.15 9.71
N LEU A 134 -19.68 -1.33 10.63
CA LEU A 134 -19.94 -1.35 12.08
C LEU A 134 -20.59 -0.07 12.62
N GLY A 135 -20.34 1.09 12.02
CA GLY A 135 -21.01 2.33 12.43
C GLY A 135 -22.51 2.30 12.18
N MET A 136 -22.96 1.64 11.12
CA MET A 136 -24.39 1.46 10.86
C MET A 136 -25.07 0.56 11.89
N VAL A 137 -24.34 -0.43 12.43
CA VAL A 137 -24.83 -1.25 13.56
C VAL A 137 -25.05 -0.40 14.81
N LEU A 138 -24.23 0.64 14.99
CA LEU A 138 -24.37 1.64 16.05
C LEU A 138 -25.42 2.73 15.76
N GLY A 139 -26.17 2.60 14.66
CA GLY A 139 -27.19 3.58 14.25
C GLY A 139 -26.64 4.82 13.54
N LEU A 140 -25.35 4.87 13.19
CA LEU A 140 -24.75 5.99 12.47
C LEU A 140 -25.03 5.86 10.96
N ALA A 141 -25.62 6.91 10.37
CA ALA A 141 -25.95 6.93 8.95
C ALA A 141 -24.88 7.59 8.08
N ARG A 142 -24.80 7.20 6.80
CA ARG A 142 -23.96 7.83 5.77
C ARG A 142 -22.50 7.95 6.21
N TRP A 143 -21.90 9.12 6.06
CA TRP A 143 -20.52 9.43 6.45
C TRP A 143 -20.19 9.19 7.92
N TYR A 144 -21.17 9.40 8.81
CA TYR A 144 -20.95 9.22 10.24
C TYR A 144 -20.68 7.75 10.60
N SER A 145 -21.12 6.81 9.76
CA SER A 145 -20.81 5.39 9.92
C SER A 145 -19.32 5.07 9.86
N LEU A 146 -18.49 5.96 9.30
CA LEU A 146 -17.03 5.80 9.24
C LEU A 146 -16.30 6.22 10.52
N LEU A 147 -16.97 6.93 11.43
CA LEU A 147 -16.36 7.41 12.68
C LEU A 147 -15.71 6.29 13.50
N PRO A 148 -16.33 5.10 13.71
CA PRO A 148 -15.69 4.04 14.47
C PRO A 148 -14.36 3.58 13.85
N VAL A 149 -14.30 3.45 12.53
CA VAL A 149 -13.07 3.06 11.82
C VAL A 149 -12.01 4.14 11.96
N ILE A 150 -12.39 5.42 11.80
CA ILE A 150 -11.47 6.55 11.96
C ILE A 150 -10.91 6.61 13.38
N VAL A 151 -11.75 6.40 14.40
CA VAL A 151 -11.34 6.38 15.82
C VAL A 151 -10.38 5.23 16.08
N VAL A 152 -10.66 4.02 15.58
CA VAL A 152 -9.78 2.86 15.74
C VAL A 152 -8.43 3.11 15.06
N LEU A 153 -8.42 3.57 13.80
CA LEU A 153 -7.19 3.86 13.08
C LEU A 153 -6.38 4.96 13.75
N GLY A 154 -7.05 6.04 14.21
CA GLY A 154 -6.42 7.13 14.94
C GLY A 154 -5.83 6.66 16.28
N GLY A 155 -6.55 5.80 17.01
CA GLY A 155 -6.07 5.21 18.26
C GLY A 155 -4.85 4.30 18.07
N VAL A 156 -4.88 3.43 17.06
CA VAL A 156 -3.73 2.58 16.70
C VAL A 156 -2.53 3.42 16.30
N PHE A 157 -2.74 4.43 15.47
CA PHE A 157 -1.67 5.34 15.05
C PHE A 157 -1.06 6.09 16.23
N TRP A 158 -1.89 6.61 17.14
CA TRP A 158 -1.45 7.28 18.36
C TRP A 158 -0.64 6.35 19.27
N LEU A 159 -1.09 5.10 19.47
CA LEU A 159 -0.36 4.10 20.25
C LEU A 159 0.99 3.74 19.60
N ALA A 160 1.03 3.60 18.27
CA ALA A 160 2.25 3.32 17.53
C ALA A 160 3.28 4.46 17.68
N GLN A 161 2.84 5.72 17.59
CA GLN A 161 3.72 6.88 17.85
C GLN A 161 4.24 6.92 19.28
N ARG A 162 3.39 6.59 20.25
CA ARG A 162 3.79 6.55 21.66
C ARG A 162 4.86 5.49 21.91
N ASN A 163 4.70 4.30 21.35
CA ASN A 163 5.64 3.20 21.52
C ASN A 163 6.96 3.40 20.75
N GLY A 164 6.91 3.99 19.54
CA GLY A 164 8.13 4.36 18.79
C GLY A 164 9.01 5.36 19.54
N ARG A 165 8.40 6.35 20.21
CA ARG A 165 9.11 7.31 21.07
C ARG A 165 9.77 6.69 22.30
N LEU A 166 9.32 5.51 22.74
CA LEU A 166 9.92 4.80 23.87
C LEU A 166 11.16 3.99 23.45
N GLN A 167 11.23 3.50 22.21
CA GLN A 167 12.40 2.79 21.69
C GLN A 167 13.57 3.71 21.32
N GLU A 168 13.31 4.98 21.00
CA GLU A 168 14.36 5.97 20.75
C GLU A 168 15.05 6.49 22.02
N ARG A 169 14.68 6.04 23.22
CA ARG A 169 15.48 6.33 24.43
C ARG A 169 16.74 5.48 24.38
N PRO A 170 17.93 6.06 24.14
CA PRO A 170 19.15 5.27 24.08
C PRO A 170 19.39 4.68 25.46
N HIS A 171 19.33 3.36 25.56
CA HIS A 171 19.80 2.60 26.70
C HIS A 171 21.34 2.61 26.71
N PHE A 172 21.96 3.79 26.61
CA PHE A 172 23.37 3.98 26.95
C PHE A 172 23.45 4.16 28.46
N GLN A 173 23.32 3.05 29.17
CA GLN A 173 23.95 2.95 30.47
C GLN A 173 25.46 2.96 30.19
N LYS A 174 26.09 4.12 30.38
CA LYS A 174 27.55 4.23 30.46
C LYS A 174 27.99 3.20 31.51
N VAL A 175 28.56 2.09 31.07
CA VAL A 175 29.36 1.24 31.96
C VAL A 175 30.58 2.08 32.30
N ASP A 176 30.67 2.47 33.56
CA ASP A 176 31.77 3.27 34.06
C ASP A 176 33.06 2.42 33.99
N PRO A 177 34.06 2.81 33.17
CA PRO A 177 35.30 2.04 33.04
C PRO A 177 36.12 1.96 34.34
N ALA A 178 35.73 2.72 35.38
CA ALA A 178 36.36 2.69 36.70
C ALA A 178 36.03 1.44 37.55
N SER A 179 35.15 0.55 37.08
CA SER A 179 34.75 -0.65 37.83
C SER A 179 35.52 -1.93 37.46
N ALA A 180 36.57 -1.85 36.65
CA ALA A 180 37.44 -2.99 36.38
C ALA A 180 38.19 -3.41 37.66
N PRO A 181 37.98 -4.64 38.19
CA PRO A 181 38.81 -5.13 39.27
C PRO A 181 40.21 -5.45 38.72
N LEU A 182 41.22 -4.78 39.26
CA LEU A 182 42.62 -5.14 39.10
C LEU A 182 42.84 -6.52 39.72
N SER A 183 42.71 -7.58 38.94
CA SER A 183 43.16 -8.92 39.32
C SER A 183 44.69 -8.95 39.25
N ARG A 184 45.29 -9.16 40.43
CA ARG A 184 46.72 -9.40 40.65
C ARG A 184 47.19 -10.72 40.07
#